data_AF-A0A329UIE7-F1
#
_entry.id   AF-A0A329UIE7-F1
#
_cell.length_a   1.000
_cell.length_b   1.000
_cell.length_c   1.000
_cell.angle_alpha   90.00
_cell.angle_beta   90.00
_cell.angle_gamma   90.00
#
_symmetry.space_group_name_H-M   'P 1'
#
loop_
_entity.id
_entity.type
_entity.pdbx_description
1 polymer ?
#
loop_
_entity_poly.entity_id
_entity_poly.type
_entity_poly.pdbx_seq_one_letter_code
_entity_poly.pdbx_strand_id
1 'polypeptide(L)'
;MRLCLAGTFPSEKIVRENRPEYVLESFFYIKPWQVEEMPKWKMFLLDSGAFTFMHGVEASSKPVDWDGYLSRYIDFINRHDVQHFFELDVDIIVGYDAVKRMRARLEAETGKQSIPVWHRSRGLDEFKSLCRDYPYIGIGGFAIKHIQPSEYGYIKRLVQYANACGVRVHGLGYTKKDAVDFGFYSVDSTTWTTQVNFGGLSYFNGSEMVVVRPPKGMIGADYRIRREYALKEWIKYQKYLDTKGKWRG
;
A
#
# COMPACT_ATOMS: atom_id res chain seq x y z
N MET A 1 -13.82 -1.97 -5.09
CA MET A 1 -12.43 -2.39 -4.83
C MET A 1 -11.89 -1.34 -3.90
N ARG A 2 -11.25 -1.73 -2.81
CA ARG A 2 -10.81 -0.76 -1.80
C ARG A 2 -9.50 -0.13 -2.25
N LEU A 3 -9.56 1.13 -2.67
CA LEU A 3 -8.38 1.89 -3.04
C LEU A 3 -7.84 2.61 -1.82
N CYS A 4 -6.74 2.16 -1.23
CA CYS A 4 -6.07 2.83 -0.12
C CYS A 4 -5.26 4.03 -0.63
N LEU A 5 -5.58 5.23 -0.14
CA LEU A 5 -4.74 6.40 -0.43
C LEU A 5 -3.50 6.32 0.46
N ALA A 6 -2.33 6.20 -0.17
CA ALA A 6 -1.08 5.99 0.55
C ALA A 6 -0.32 7.30 0.78
N GLY A 7 0.31 7.43 1.96
CA GLY A 7 1.27 8.49 2.26
C GLY A 7 0.64 9.87 2.43
N THR A 8 -0.47 9.96 3.18
CA THR A 8 -1.25 11.20 3.35
C THR A 8 -0.64 12.21 4.32
N PHE A 9 0.53 11.90 4.89
CA PHE A 9 1.23 12.72 5.89
C PHE A 9 1.40 14.21 5.54
N PRO A 10 1.52 14.66 4.26
CA PRO A 10 1.66 16.09 3.96
C PRO A 10 0.31 16.79 3.74
N SER A 11 -0.83 16.18 4.07
CA SER A 11 -2.17 16.66 3.65
C SER A 11 -3.23 16.60 4.74
N GLU A 12 -2.85 16.83 6.00
CA GLU A 12 -3.73 16.78 7.18
C GLU A 12 -5.08 17.48 6.97
N LYS A 13 -5.05 18.77 6.59
CA LYS A 13 -6.26 19.58 6.40
C LYS A 13 -7.26 18.90 5.47
N ILE A 14 -6.80 18.46 4.31
CA ILE A 14 -7.67 17.85 3.29
C ILE A 14 -8.21 16.51 3.74
N VAL A 15 -7.39 15.70 4.41
CA VAL A 15 -7.82 14.39 4.95
C VAL A 15 -8.91 14.58 5.99
N ARG A 16 -8.74 15.50 6.95
CA ARG A 16 -9.75 15.76 8.00
C ARG A 16 -11.06 16.32 7.42
N GLU A 17 -10.97 17.22 6.43
CA GLU A 17 -12.12 17.84 5.78
C GLU A 17 -12.92 16.86 4.89
N ASN A 18 -12.24 15.97 4.15
CA ASN A 18 -12.86 15.17 3.10
C ASN A 18 -13.06 13.69 3.47
N ARG A 19 -12.39 13.24 4.54
CA ARG A 19 -12.50 11.91 5.16
C ARG A 19 -12.43 10.77 4.15
N PRO A 20 -11.21 10.38 3.71
CA PRO A 20 -11.03 9.17 2.92
C PRO A 20 -11.57 7.95 3.68
N GLU A 21 -11.99 6.94 2.93
CA GLU A 21 -12.53 5.69 3.50
C GLU A 21 -11.43 4.67 3.77
N TYR A 22 -10.42 4.62 2.89
CA TYR A 22 -9.34 3.64 2.94
C TYR A 22 -7.99 4.35 2.88
N VAL A 23 -7.15 4.12 3.87
CA VAL A 23 -5.84 4.77 3.96
C VAL A 23 -4.76 3.72 4.22
N LEU A 24 -3.61 3.91 3.60
CA LEU A 24 -2.39 3.16 3.91
C LEU A 24 -1.31 4.15 4.35
N GLU A 25 -0.70 3.92 5.50
CA GLU A 25 0.43 4.74 5.95
C GLU A 25 1.65 3.89 6.22
N SER A 26 2.81 4.46 5.96
CA SER A 26 4.09 3.85 6.35
C SER A 26 4.38 4.19 7.80
N PHE A 27 4.71 3.18 8.60
CA PHE A 27 5.16 3.36 9.98
C PHE A 27 6.35 4.34 10.08
N PHE A 28 7.22 4.36 9.06
CA PHE A 28 8.35 5.28 9.02
C PHE A 28 7.93 6.77 8.93
N TYR A 29 6.79 7.07 8.29
CA TYR A 29 6.36 8.46 8.01
C TYR A 29 5.12 8.91 8.78
N ILE A 30 4.44 7.99 9.46
CA ILE A 30 3.16 8.26 10.14
C ILE A 30 3.29 9.41 11.16
N LYS A 31 2.25 10.24 11.21
CA LYS A 31 2.17 11.45 12.04
C LYS A 31 1.10 11.31 13.12
N PRO A 32 1.22 12.03 14.26
CA PRO A 32 0.24 11.98 15.35
C PRO A 32 -1.20 12.25 14.88
N TRP A 33 -1.39 13.22 13.98
CA TRP A 33 -2.72 13.52 13.44
C TRP A 33 -3.33 12.35 12.65
N GLN A 34 -2.51 11.52 12.00
CA GLN A 34 -3.00 10.34 11.28
C GLN A 34 -3.47 9.27 12.28
N VAL A 35 -2.79 9.14 13.42
CA VAL A 35 -3.20 8.25 14.52
C VAL A 35 -4.56 8.65 15.08
N GLU A 36 -4.84 9.94 15.20
CA GLU A 36 -6.17 10.44 15.61
C GLU A 36 -7.28 10.14 14.59
N GLU A 37 -6.94 10.09 13.30
CA GLU A 37 -7.89 9.82 12.22
C GLU A 37 -8.06 8.33 11.93
N MET A 38 -7.09 7.48 12.28
CA MET A 38 -7.10 6.03 12.05
C MET A 38 -8.44 5.35 12.40
N PRO A 39 -9.06 5.59 13.58
CA PRO A 39 -10.33 4.95 13.93
C PRO A 39 -11.54 5.41 13.10
N LYS A 40 -11.41 6.49 12.33
CA LYS A 40 -12.49 7.09 11.54
C LYS A 40 -12.55 6.54 10.11
N TRP A 41 -11.49 5.88 9.65
CA TRP A 41 -11.43 5.28 8.32
C TRP A 41 -12.10 3.92 8.33
N LYS A 42 -12.80 3.56 7.24
CA LYS A 42 -13.38 2.22 7.07
C LYS A 42 -12.30 1.14 7.05
N MET A 43 -11.09 1.49 6.59
CA MET A 43 -9.91 0.62 6.68
C MET A 43 -8.64 1.45 6.78
N PHE A 44 -7.79 1.04 7.70
CA PHE A 44 -6.42 1.50 7.81
C PHE A 44 -5.47 0.33 7.58
N LEU A 45 -4.49 0.50 6.70
CA LEU A 45 -3.39 -0.44 6.51
C LEU A 45 -2.09 0.22 6.96
N LEU A 46 -1.34 -0.45 7.83
CA LEU A 46 -0.02 0.00 8.23
C LEU A 46 1.06 -0.76 7.45
N ASP A 47 1.78 -0.06 6.60
CA ASP A 47 2.99 -0.58 5.95
C ASP A 47 4.19 -0.45 6.89
N SER A 48 5.08 -1.44 6.84
CA SER A 48 6.26 -1.46 7.71
C SER A 48 7.29 -0.39 7.36
N GLY A 49 7.18 0.29 6.21
CA GLY A 49 8.15 1.29 5.76
C GLY A 49 9.44 0.70 5.20
N ALA A 50 9.47 -0.61 4.97
CA ALA A 50 10.58 -1.33 4.34
C ALA A 50 11.07 -0.68 3.03
N PHE A 51 10.15 -0.12 2.24
CA PHE A 51 10.45 0.55 0.98
C PHE A 51 11.46 1.69 1.12
N THR A 52 11.38 2.46 2.21
CA THR A 52 12.30 3.56 2.50
C THR A 52 13.73 3.07 2.70
N PHE A 53 13.91 1.94 3.38
CA PHE A 53 15.23 1.36 3.61
C PHE A 53 15.84 0.80 2.32
N MET A 54 15.03 0.23 1.42
CA MET A 54 15.53 -0.24 0.12
C MET A 54 16.16 0.88 -0.72
N HIS A 55 15.63 2.12 -0.62
CA HIS A 55 16.16 3.28 -1.35
C HIS A 55 17.24 4.02 -0.55
N GLY A 56 17.20 3.94 0.78
CA GLY A 56 18.13 4.62 1.69
C GLY A 56 19.43 3.87 1.96
N VAL A 57 19.45 2.53 1.84
CA VAL A 57 20.66 1.71 2.03
C VAL A 57 21.72 2.02 0.97
N GLU A 58 21.34 2.40 -0.26
CA GLU A 58 22.29 2.91 -1.26
C GLU A 58 22.98 4.22 -0.84
N ALA A 59 22.39 4.99 0.09
CA ALA A 59 22.89 6.29 0.54
C ALA A 59 23.49 6.28 1.96
N SER A 60 23.34 5.19 2.73
CA SER A 60 23.69 5.12 4.15
C SER A 60 24.64 3.95 4.44
N SER A 61 25.85 4.26 4.89
CA SER A 61 26.88 3.29 5.31
C SER A 61 26.63 2.62 6.67
N LYS A 62 25.50 2.92 7.33
CA LYS A 62 25.19 2.37 8.66
C LYS A 62 24.26 1.15 8.58
N PRO A 63 24.59 0.04 9.27
CA PRO A 63 23.70 -1.11 9.37
C PRO A 63 22.41 -0.71 10.10
N VAL A 64 21.28 -1.16 9.57
CA VAL A 64 19.95 -0.93 10.18
C VAL A 64 19.77 -1.93 11.32
N ASP A 65 19.44 -1.43 12.51
CA ASP A 65 19.00 -2.26 13.64
C ASP A 65 17.55 -2.74 13.41
N TRP A 66 17.42 -3.90 12.77
CA TRP A 66 16.13 -4.51 12.45
C TRP A 66 15.36 -4.98 13.69
N ASP A 67 16.06 -5.42 14.73
CA ASP A 67 15.42 -5.91 15.94
C ASP A 67 14.81 -4.76 16.75
N GLY A 68 15.54 -3.66 16.88
CA GLY A 68 15.02 -2.42 17.45
C GLY A 68 13.92 -1.79 16.60
N TYR A 69 14.02 -1.86 15.27
CA TYR A 69 12.95 -1.40 14.37
C TYR A 69 11.66 -2.20 14.56
N LEU A 70 11.77 -3.53 14.56
CA LEU A 70 10.66 -4.45 14.76
C LEU A 70 10.00 -4.24 16.12
N SER A 71 10.78 -4.08 17.18
CA SER A 71 10.25 -3.80 18.52
C SER A 71 9.40 -2.52 18.56
N ARG A 72 9.88 -1.43 17.94
CA ARG A 72 9.09 -0.17 17.84
C ARG A 72 7.82 -0.33 17.00
N TYR A 73 7.89 -1.15 15.95
CA TYR A 73 6.74 -1.42 15.10
C TYR A 73 5.66 -2.22 15.84
N ILE A 74 6.06 -3.26 16.57
CA ILE A 74 5.20 -4.06 17.47
C ILE A 74 4.56 -3.15 18.53
N ASP A 75 5.36 -2.33 19.21
CA ASP A 75 4.87 -1.39 20.23
C ASP A 75 3.82 -0.44 19.67
N PHE A 76 4.04 0.07 18.46
CA PHE A 76 3.08 0.96 17.79
C PHE A 76 1.77 0.24 17.47
N ILE A 77 1.84 -0.98 16.93
CA ILE A 77 0.67 -1.81 16.61
C ILE A 77 -0.16 -2.08 17.87
N ASN A 78 0.50 -2.47 18.96
CA ASN A 78 -0.16 -2.78 20.23
C ASN A 78 -0.76 -1.53 20.88
N ARG A 79 -0.02 -0.43 20.93
CA ARG A 79 -0.46 0.83 21.54
C ARG A 79 -1.69 1.42 20.85
N HIS A 80 -1.79 1.28 19.53
CA HIS A 80 -2.85 1.89 18.72
C HIS A 80 -3.86 0.87 18.20
N ASP A 81 -3.80 -0.38 18.70
CA ASP A 81 -4.67 -1.48 18.31
C ASP A 81 -4.84 -1.61 16.78
N VAL A 82 -3.72 -1.57 16.05
CA VAL A 82 -3.75 -1.63 14.58
C VAL A 82 -4.27 -2.99 14.13
N GLN A 83 -5.32 -3.01 13.31
CA GLN A 83 -6.00 -4.24 12.89
C GLN A 83 -5.39 -4.88 11.65
N HIS A 84 -4.80 -4.08 10.77
CA HIS A 84 -4.22 -4.54 9.51
C HIS A 84 -2.86 -3.91 9.30
N PHE A 85 -1.83 -4.74 9.30
CA PHE A 85 -0.44 -4.30 9.18
C PHE A 85 0.35 -5.32 8.38
N PHE A 86 1.28 -4.85 7.55
CA PHE A 86 2.15 -5.71 6.74
C PHE A 86 3.34 -6.22 7.54
N GLU A 87 3.90 -7.34 7.11
CA GLU A 87 5.19 -7.82 7.59
C GLU A 87 6.35 -6.85 7.23
N LEU A 88 7.53 -7.09 7.81
CA LEU A 88 8.75 -6.40 7.40
C LEU A 88 9.28 -6.98 6.09
N ASP A 89 8.82 -6.42 4.97
CA ASP A 89 9.16 -6.83 3.61
C ASP A 89 10.54 -6.31 3.15
N VAL A 90 11.60 -6.80 3.79
CA VAL A 90 13.01 -6.39 3.56
C VAL A 90 13.89 -7.54 3.08
N ASP A 91 13.30 -8.50 2.36
CA ASP A 91 13.97 -9.72 1.89
C ASP A 91 15.21 -9.44 1.02
N ILE A 92 15.19 -8.37 0.23
CA ILE A 92 16.35 -7.91 -0.56
C ILE A 92 17.56 -7.57 0.34
N ILE A 93 17.34 -7.17 1.59
CA ILE A 93 18.40 -6.73 2.52
C ILE A 93 18.85 -7.87 3.44
N VAL A 94 17.90 -8.62 4.01
CA VAL A 94 18.19 -9.62 5.07
C VAL A 94 17.91 -11.07 4.67
N GLY A 95 17.37 -11.30 3.48
CA GLY A 95 16.94 -12.62 3.01
C GLY A 95 15.59 -13.06 3.56
N TYR A 96 14.92 -13.99 2.84
CA TYR A 96 13.55 -14.38 3.16
C TYR A 96 13.40 -15.14 4.49
N ASP A 97 14.40 -15.95 4.88
CA ASP A 97 14.35 -16.66 6.16
C ASP A 97 14.37 -15.70 7.36
N ALA A 98 15.07 -14.57 7.26
CA ALA A 98 15.04 -13.54 8.28
C ALA A 98 13.65 -12.87 8.35
N VAL A 99 13.03 -12.59 7.20
CA VAL A 99 11.66 -12.05 7.13
C VAL A 99 10.66 -12.99 7.79
N LYS A 100 10.74 -14.31 7.54
CA LYS A 100 9.87 -15.30 8.22
C LYS A 100 10.06 -15.31 9.74
N ARG A 101 11.29 -15.19 10.24
CA ARG A 101 11.55 -15.08 11.70
C ARG A 101 10.97 -13.79 12.28
N MET A 102 11.14 -12.66 11.58
CA MET A 102 10.55 -11.38 11.99
C MET A 102 9.02 -11.42 11.98
N ARG A 103 8.41 -12.06 10.98
CA ARG A 103 6.95 -12.30 10.92
C ARG A 103 6.47 -13.11 12.11
N ALA A 104 7.14 -14.22 12.41
CA ALA A 104 6.77 -15.06 13.56
C ALA A 104 6.84 -14.27 14.89
N ARG A 105 7.90 -13.47 15.08
CA ARG A 105 8.03 -12.58 16.25
C ARG A 105 6.93 -11.51 16.30
N LEU A 106 6.71 -10.82 15.18
CA LEU A 106 5.66 -9.79 15.03
C LEU A 106 4.29 -10.34 15.43
N GLU A 107 3.92 -11.51 14.93
CA GLU A 107 2.61 -12.12 15.18
C GLU A 107 2.49 -12.64 16.61
N ALA A 108 3.57 -13.21 17.17
CA ALA A 108 3.60 -13.67 18.55
C ALA A 108 3.46 -12.50 19.56
N GLU A 109 4.15 -11.38 19.34
CA GLU A 109 4.15 -10.25 20.27
C GLU A 109 2.98 -9.28 20.08
N THR A 110 2.31 -9.31 18.93
CA THR A 110 1.07 -8.53 18.70
C THR A 110 -0.20 -9.35 18.96
N GLY A 111 -0.11 -10.67 18.98
CA GLY A 111 -1.26 -11.57 19.05
C GLY A 111 -2.16 -11.52 17.81
N LYS A 112 -1.68 -10.96 16.70
CA LYS A 112 -2.44 -10.74 15.45
C LYS A 112 -1.63 -11.23 14.26
N GLN A 113 -2.31 -11.79 13.27
CA GLN A 113 -1.68 -12.12 11.99
C GLN A 113 -1.31 -10.83 11.23
N SER A 114 -0.08 -10.79 10.74
CA SER A 114 0.35 -9.76 9.78
C SER A 114 -0.21 -10.07 8.39
N ILE A 115 -0.08 -9.12 7.46
CA ILE A 115 -0.31 -9.33 6.03
C ILE A 115 1.05 -9.66 5.40
N PRO A 116 1.35 -10.94 5.11
CA PRO A 116 2.60 -11.30 4.45
C PRO A 116 2.60 -10.84 2.99
N VAL A 117 3.77 -10.46 2.46
CA VAL A 117 3.90 -9.91 1.11
C VAL A 117 4.61 -10.90 0.21
N TRP A 118 3.92 -11.48 -0.77
CA TRP A 118 4.55 -12.34 -1.75
C TRP A 118 5.25 -11.53 -2.85
N HIS A 119 6.50 -11.93 -3.17
CA HIS A 119 7.23 -11.47 -4.36
C HIS A 119 7.47 -12.63 -5.32
N ARG A 120 7.63 -12.29 -6.61
CA ARG A 120 7.91 -13.25 -7.68
C ARG A 120 9.05 -14.22 -7.36
N SER A 121 10.11 -13.73 -6.72
CA SER A 121 11.29 -14.52 -6.32
C SER A 121 10.99 -15.64 -5.33
N ARG A 122 9.87 -15.56 -4.59
CA ARG A 122 9.48 -16.55 -3.56
C ARG A 122 8.80 -17.79 -4.15
N GLY A 123 8.41 -17.75 -5.43
CA GLY A 123 7.87 -18.92 -6.15
C GLY A 123 6.42 -19.27 -5.81
N LEU A 124 5.83 -20.19 -6.59
CA LEU A 124 4.42 -20.55 -6.51
C LEU A 124 4.07 -21.33 -5.24
N ASP A 125 4.95 -22.21 -4.78
CA ASP A 125 4.67 -23.03 -3.60
C ASP A 125 4.55 -22.19 -2.34
N GLU A 126 5.38 -21.15 -2.21
CA GLU A 126 5.26 -20.17 -1.15
C GLU A 126 3.94 -19.39 -1.25
N PHE A 127 3.56 -18.94 -2.45
CA PHE A 127 2.28 -18.26 -2.67
C PHE A 127 1.10 -19.12 -2.18
N LYS A 128 1.11 -20.41 -2.52
CA LYS A 128 0.08 -21.36 -2.09
C LYS A 128 0.12 -21.59 -0.58
N SER A 129 1.30 -21.59 0.06
CA SER A 129 1.37 -21.68 1.53
C SER A 129 0.74 -20.47 2.19
N LEU A 130 1.10 -19.26 1.73
CA LEU A 130 0.48 -18.04 2.25
C LEU A 130 -1.04 -18.06 2.08
N CYS A 131 -1.57 -18.59 0.98
CA CYS A 131 -3.01 -18.75 0.79
C CYS A 131 -3.67 -19.80 1.70
N ARG A 132 -2.92 -20.75 2.27
CA ARG A 132 -3.44 -21.69 3.26
C ARG A 132 -3.42 -21.09 4.66
N ASP A 133 -2.36 -20.34 4.96
CA ASP A 133 -2.01 -19.97 6.33
C ASP A 133 -2.57 -18.58 6.71
N TYR A 134 -2.87 -17.72 5.72
CA TYR A 134 -3.30 -16.34 5.93
C TYR A 134 -4.59 -15.99 5.18
N PRO A 135 -5.57 -15.33 5.86
CA PRO A 135 -6.82 -14.89 5.23
C PRO A 135 -6.64 -13.60 4.40
N TYR A 136 -5.46 -12.97 4.47
CA TYR A 136 -5.14 -11.75 3.77
C TYR A 136 -3.64 -11.67 3.47
N ILE A 137 -3.29 -11.54 2.19
CA ILE A 137 -1.90 -11.48 1.72
C ILE A 137 -1.68 -10.26 0.81
N GLY A 138 -0.44 -9.80 0.69
CA GLY A 138 0.00 -8.80 -0.26
C GLY A 138 0.72 -9.42 -1.46
N ILE A 139 0.65 -8.78 -2.62
CA ILE A 139 1.53 -9.03 -3.76
C ILE A 139 2.36 -7.78 -4.00
N GLY A 140 3.67 -7.89 -3.78
CA GLY A 140 4.66 -6.85 -4.01
C GLY A 140 5.25 -6.87 -5.42
N GLY A 141 6.09 -5.89 -5.73
CA GLY A 141 6.89 -5.88 -6.96
C GLY A 141 6.32 -5.08 -8.14
N PHE A 142 5.09 -4.55 -8.05
CA PHE A 142 4.53 -3.70 -9.11
C PHE A 142 5.22 -2.34 -9.20
N ALA A 143 5.38 -1.63 -8.07
CA ALA A 143 5.96 -0.29 -8.03
C ALA A 143 7.44 -0.25 -8.49
N ILE A 144 8.19 -1.29 -8.12
CA ILE A 144 9.62 -1.46 -8.47
C ILE A 144 9.84 -2.23 -9.77
N LYS A 145 8.77 -2.55 -10.52
CA LYS A 145 8.82 -3.25 -11.81
C LYS A 145 9.49 -4.64 -11.75
N HIS A 146 9.45 -5.31 -10.60
CA HIS A 146 9.81 -6.73 -10.53
C HIS A 146 8.74 -7.62 -11.18
N ILE A 147 7.48 -7.15 -11.23
CA ILE A 147 6.42 -7.73 -12.02
C ILE A 147 6.26 -6.90 -13.30
N GLN A 148 6.50 -7.53 -14.45
CA GLN A 148 6.38 -6.89 -15.76
C GLN A 148 4.95 -7.00 -16.32
N PRO A 149 4.53 -6.10 -17.23
CA PRO A 149 3.21 -6.17 -17.86
C PRO A 149 2.90 -7.50 -18.55
N SER A 150 3.91 -8.16 -19.12
CA SER A 150 3.78 -9.49 -19.73
C SER A 150 3.36 -10.58 -18.74
N GLU A 151 3.56 -10.34 -17.44
CA GLU A 151 3.25 -11.29 -16.38
C GLU A 151 1.88 -11.07 -15.74
N TYR A 152 1.18 -9.99 -16.11
CA TYR A 152 -0.10 -9.63 -15.50
C TYR A 152 -1.16 -10.73 -15.65
N GLY A 153 -1.14 -11.46 -16.77
CA GLY A 153 -2.00 -12.63 -16.95
C GLY A 153 -1.71 -13.75 -15.94
N TYR A 154 -0.44 -13.97 -15.58
CA TYR A 154 -0.06 -14.92 -14.54
C TYR A 154 -0.47 -14.43 -13.15
N ILE A 155 -0.19 -13.16 -12.82
CA ILE A 155 -0.60 -12.60 -11.52
C ILE A 155 -2.11 -12.61 -11.34
N LYS A 156 -2.89 -12.32 -12.40
CA LYS A 156 -4.35 -12.43 -12.36
C LYS A 156 -4.82 -13.85 -12.02
N ARG A 157 -4.15 -14.89 -12.53
CA ARG A 157 -4.45 -16.30 -12.16
C ARG A 157 -4.11 -16.59 -10.71
N LEU A 158 -3.03 -16.01 -10.17
CA LEU A 158 -2.69 -16.13 -8.75
C LEU A 158 -3.75 -15.47 -7.86
N VAL A 159 -4.19 -14.27 -8.20
CA VAL A 159 -5.26 -13.56 -7.47
C VAL A 159 -6.57 -14.36 -7.53
N GLN A 160 -6.91 -14.93 -8.69
CA GLN A 160 -8.07 -15.82 -8.83
C GLN A 160 -7.96 -17.08 -7.96
N TYR A 161 -6.78 -17.71 -7.89
CA TYR A 161 -6.53 -18.84 -7.00
C TYR A 161 -6.73 -18.46 -5.53
N ALA A 162 -6.12 -17.37 -5.08
CA ALA A 162 -6.26 -16.88 -3.70
C ALA A 162 -7.74 -16.59 -3.36
N ASN A 163 -8.45 -15.90 -4.25
CA ASN A 163 -9.89 -15.65 -4.09
C ASN A 163 -10.70 -16.94 -4.00
N ALA A 164 -10.38 -17.97 -4.79
CA ALA A 164 -11.03 -19.28 -4.72
C ALA A 164 -10.75 -20.01 -3.39
N CYS A 165 -9.64 -19.70 -2.72
CA CYS A 165 -9.33 -20.14 -1.36
C CYS A 165 -9.98 -19.26 -0.27
N GLY A 166 -10.77 -18.25 -0.62
CA GLY A 166 -11.35 -17.28 0.33
C GLY A 166 -10.34 -16.25 0.86
N VAL A 167 -9.16 -16.15 0.26
CA VAL A 167 -8.08 -15.27 0.69
C VAL A 167 -8.20 -13.91 0.04
N ARG A 168 -8.12 -12.85 0.85
CA ARG A 168 -8.06 -11.47 0.36
C ARG A 168 -6.66 -11.18 -0.19
N VAL A 169 -6.57 -10.43 -1.27
CA VAL A 169 -5.28 -10.03 -1.86
C VAL A 169 -5.17 -8.52 -1.96
N HIS A 170 -4.08 -7.96 -1.42
CA HIS A 170 -3.67 -6.58 -1.58
C HIS A 170 -2.66 -6.45 -2.73
N GLY A 171 -2.91 -5.58 -3.71
CA GLY A 171 -1.94 -5.25 -4.76
C GLY A 171 -1.09 -4.04 -4.38
N LEU A 172 0.15 -4.27 -3.91
CA LEU A 172 1.02 -3.20 -3.43
C LEU A 172 1.52 -2.34 -4.59
N GLY A 173 1.23 -1.04 -4.53
CA GLY A 173 1.63 -0.05 -5.53
C GLY A 173 0.99 -0.27 -6.91
N TYR A 174 -0.17 -0.93 -6.99
CA TYR A 174 -0.84 -1.25 -8.24
C TYR A 174 -2.16 -0.50 -8.43
N THR A 175 -2.13 0.61 -9.18
CA THR A 175 -3.31 1.48 -9.40
C THR A 175 -3.62 1.77 -10.85
N LYS A 176 -3.30 0.81 -11.73
CA LYS A 176 -3.70 0.88 -13.12
C LYS A 176 -5.23 0.72 -13.26
N LYS A 177 -5.77 1.18 -14.40
CA LYS A 177 -7.22 1.17 -14.67
C LYS A 177 -7.82 -0.25 -14.58
N ASP A 178 -7.03 -1.26 -14.94
CA ASP A 178 -7.37 -2.68 -14.90
C ASP A 178 -7.30 -3.31 -13.50
N ALA A 179 -6.90 -2.58 -12.45
CA ALA A 179 -6.85 -3.12 -11.08
C ALA A 179 -8.19 -3.69 -10.60
N VAL A 180 -9.30 -3.10 -11.06
CA VAL A 180 -10.66 -3.61 -10.80
C VAL A 180 -10.88 -5.01 -11.39
N ASP A 181 -10.22 -5.32 -12.50
CA ASP A 181 -10.37 -6.59 -13.24
C ASP A 181 -9.41 -7.69 -12.78
N PHE A 182 -8.44 -7.37 -11.91
CA PHE A 182 -7.54 -8.36 -11.31
C PHE A 182 -8.21 -9.18 -10.22
N GLY A 183 -9.27 -8.65 -9.60
CA GLY A 183 -9.94 -9.29 -8.48
C GLY A 183 -9.26 -9.05 -7.13
N PHE A 184 -8.42 -8.01 -7.02
CA PHE A 184 -7.86 -7.58 -5.73
C PHE A 184 -8.97 -7.21 -4.73
N TYR A 185 -8.76 -7.55 -3.47
CA TYR A 185 -9.59 -7.05 -2.37
C TYR A 185 -9.37 -5.55 -2.15
N SER A 186 -8.09 -5.14 -2.23
CA SER A 186 -7.65 -3.76 -2.11
C SER A 186 -6.34 -3.51 -2.87
N VAL A 187 -6.04 -2.23 -3.12
CA VAL A 187 -4.77 -1.77 -3.69
C VAL A 187 -4.41 -0.44 -3.05
N ASP A 188 -3.15 -0.01 -3.11
CA ASP A 188 -2.72 1.31 -2.64
C ASP A 188 -2.13 2.19 -3.75
N SER A 189 -2.27 3.52 -3.58
CA SER A 189 -1.69 4.51 -4.50
C SER A 189 -1.05 5.68 -3.79
N THR A 190 0.15 6.04 -4.23
CA THR A 190 0.76 7.35 -4.04
C THR A 190 0.61 8.23 -5.30
N THR A 191 -0.08 7.77 -6.35
CA THR A 191 -0.15 8.48 -7.64
C THR A 191 -0.73 9.89 -7.51
N TRP A 192 -1.61 10.10 -6.53
CA TRP A 192 -2.18 11.40 -6.19
C TRP A 192 -1.14 12.47 -5.83
N THR A 193 0.00 12.08 -5.24
CA THR A 193 1.12 12.99 -4.95
C THR A 193 2.20 12.91 -6.03
N THR A 194 2.47 11.72 -6.57
CA THR A 194 3.52 11.49 -7.56
C THR A 194 3.30 12.28 -8.85
N GLN A 195 2.05 12.36 -9.36
CA GLN A 195 1.77 13.17 -10.55
C GLN A 195 2.04 14.66 -10.33
N VAL A 196 1.79 15.15 -9.12
CA VAL A 196 2.05 16.56 -8.76
C VAL A 196 3.55 16.84 -8.72
N ASN A 197 4.34 15.92 -8.19
CA ASN A 197 5.81 16.01 -8.17
C ASN A 197 6.40 16.05 -9.60
N PHE A 198 5.77 15.39 -10.57
CA PHE A 198 6.13 15.47 -11.98
C PHE A 198 5.50 16.65 -12.74
N GLY A 199 5.00 17.67 -12.03
CA GLY A 199 4.40 18.87 -12.62
C GLY A 199 2.96 18.70 -13.11
N GLY A 200 2.38 17.50 -13.01
CA GLY A 200 1.01 17.23 -13.43
C GLY A 200 -0.05 17.57 -12.38
N LEU A 201 -1.30 17.29 -12.74
CA LEU A 201 -2.50 17.33 -11.91
C LEU A 201 -3.37 16.14 -12.31
N SER A 202 -4.08 15.54 -11.37
CA SER A 202 -5.05 14.49 -11.68
C SER A 202 -6.43 14.84 -11.17
N TYR A 203 -7.47 14.55 -11.96
CA TYR A 203 -8.87 14.73 -11.57
C TYR A 203 -9.72 13.51 -11.94
N PHE A 204 -10.84 13.33 -11.26
CA PHE A 204 -11.78 12.25 -11.53
C PHE A 204 -12.88 12.76 -12.47
N ASN A 205 -13.03 12.15 -13.64
CA ASN A 205 -14.03 12.59 -14.64
C ASN A 205 -15.40 11.91 -14.49
N GLY A 206 -15.62 11.13 -13.42
CA GLY A 206 -16.83 10.34 -13.21
C GLY A 206 -16.71 8.86 -13.57
N SER A 207 -15.67 8.46 -14.31
CA SER A 207 -15.38 7.06 -14.63
C SER A 207 -13.95 6.65 -14.32
N GLU A 208 -12.98 7.55 -14.50
CA GLU A 208 -11.56 7.28 -14.32
C GLU A 208 -10.77 8.51 -13.84
N MET A 209 -9.54 8.26 -13.38
CA MET A 209 -8.58 9.32 -13.10
C MET A 209 -7.92 9.78 -14.40
N VAL A 210 -8.02 11.07 -14.69
CA VAL A 210 -7.38 11.75 -15.81
C VAL A 210 -6.18 12.53 -15.30
N VAL A 211 -5.06 12.44 -16.02
CA VAL A 211 -3.84 13.22 -15.73
C VAL A 211 -3.69 14.34 -16.74
N VAL A 212 -3.49 15.56 -16.26
CA VAL A 212 -3.21 16.76 -17.04
C VAL A 212 -1.80 17.23 -16.72
N ARG A 213 -1.06 17.65 -17.74
CA ARG A 213 0.27 18.25 -17.59
C ARG A 213 0.26 19.67 -18.16
N PRO A 214 1.03 20.60 -17.57
CA PRO A 214 1.22 21.90 -18.18
C PRO A 214 1.90 21.75 -19.55
N PRO A 215 1.69 22.70 -20.47
CA PRO A 215 2.45 22.76 -21.71
C PRO A 215 3.96 22.73 -21.46
N LYS A 216 4.72 22.22 -22.43
CA LYS A 216 6.17 22.14 -22.34
C LYS A 216 6.77 23.52 -22.03
N GLY A 217 7.59 23.61 -20.99
CA GLY A 217 8.23 24.86 -20.57
C GLY A 217 7.39 25.74 -19.62
N MET A 218 6.15 25.34 -19.31
CA MET A 218 5.32 26.03 -18.32
C MET A 218 5.36 25.30 -16.97
N ILE A 219 5.36 26.08 -15.90
CA ILE A 219 5.18 25.57 -14.54
C ILE A 219 3.68 25.60 -14.25
N GLY A 220 3.14 24.47 -13.75
CA GLY A 220 1.75 24.43 -13.29
C GLY A 220 1.51 25.35 -12.08
N ALA A 221 0.26 25.40 -11.61
CA ALA A 221 -0.07 26.09 -10.35
C ALA A 221 0.79 25.58 -9.17
N ASP A 222 0.75 26.29 -8.04
CA ASP A 222 1.47 25.91 -6.83
C ASP A 222 1.27 24.41 -6.49
N TYR A 223 2.37 23.73 -6.15
CA TYR A 223 2.35 22.29 -5.96
C TYR A 223 1.47 21.87 -4.77
N ARG A 224 1.32 22.71 -3.74
CA ARG A 224 0.45 22.43 -2.59
C ARG A 224 -1.00 22.48 -3.03
N ILE A 225 -1.38 23.52 -3.77
CA ILE A 225 -2.73 23.65 -4.34
C ILE A 225 -3.06 22.44 -5.23
N ARG A 226 -2.14 22.06 -6.13
CA ARG A 226 -2.32 20.89 -7.00
C ARG A 226 -2.46 19.59 -6.21
N ARG A 227 -1.67 19.40 -5.14
CA ARG A 227 -1.74 18.23 -4.26
C ARG A 227 -3.07 18.16 -3.52
N GLU A 228 -3.52 19.27 -2.95
CA GLU A 228 -4.80 19.34 -2.26
C GLU A 228 -5.97 19.02 -3.20
N TYR A 229 -5.97 19.61 -4.40
CA TYR A 229 -6.97 19.34 -5.42
C TYR A 229 -6.94 17.87 -5.86
N ALA A 230 -5.75 17.34 -6.20
CA ALA A 230 -5.61 15.95 -6.60
C ALA A 230 -6.13 15.00 -5.52
N LEU A 231 -5.77 15.21 -4.25
CA LEU A 231 -6.23 14.36 -3.16
C LEU A 231 -7.76 14.34 -3.05
N LYS A 232 -8.44 15.49 -3.18
CA LYS A 232 -9.91 15.54 -3.20
C LYS A 232 -10.49 14.70 -4.33
N GLU A 233 -9.91 14.78 -5.52
CA GLU A 233 -10.34 14.00 -6.68
C GLU A 233 -10.10 12.50 -6.51
N TRP A 234 -8.98 12.12 -5.91
CA TRP A 234 -8.68 10.73 -5.57
C TRP A 234 -9.61 10.18 -4.48
N ILE A 235 -10.07 11.00 -3.53
CA ILE A 235 -11.10 10.60 -2.55
C ILE A 235 -12.44 10.33 -3.25
N LYS A 236 -12.82 11.14 -4.25
CA LYS A 236 -14.01 10.87 -5.07
C LYS A 236 -13.88 9.55 -5.84
N TYR A 237 -12.72 9.33 -6.46
CA TYR A 237 -12.45 8.09 -7.19
C TYR A 237 -12.42 6.86 -6.28
N GLN A 238 -11.85 6.97 -5.09
CA GLN A 238 -11.87 5.93 -4.07
C GLN A 238 -13.31 5.50 -3.76
N LYS A 239 -14.20 6.46 -3.47
CA LYS A 239 -15.62 6.19 -3.19
C LYS A 239 -16.32 5.56 -4.39
N TYR A 240 -16.03 6.04 -5.60
CA TYR A 240 -16.54 5.42 -6.83
C TYR A 240 -16.10 3.96 -6.96
N LEU A 241 -14.82 3.66 -6.78
CA LEU A 241 -14.30 2.30 -6.86
C LEU A 241 -14.88 1.36 -5.81
N ASP A 242 -15.18 1.87 -4.60
CA ASP A 242 -15.82 1.06 -3.56
C ASP A 242 -17.16 0.50 -4.05
N THR A 243 -18.00 1.34 -4.67
CA THR A 243 -19.29 0.93 -5.24
C THR A 243 -19.19 -0.06 -6.40
N LYS A 244 -18.04 -0.12 -7.09
CA LYS A 244 -17.82 -1.01 -8.25
C LYS A 244 -17.13 -2.33 -7.87
N GLY A 245 -16.72 -2.49 -6.60
CA GLY A 245 -15.99 -3.67 -6.14
C GLY A 245 -16.78 -4.96 -6.30
N LYS A 246 -16.19 -5.91 -7.02
CA LYS A 246 -16.76 -7.25 -7.24
C LYS A 246 -16.15 -8.32 -6.34
N TRP A 247 -15.43 -7.99 -5.25
CA TRP A 247 -15.00 -9.02 -4.32
C TRP A 247 -16.26 -9.63 -3.70
N ARG A 248 -16.60 -10.83 -4.17
CA ARG A 248 -17.72 -11.67 -3.76
C ARG A 248 -17.06 -12.90 -3.12
N GLY A 249 -16.70 -12.75 -1.86
CA GLY A 249 -16.22 -13.81 -0.99
C GLY A 249 -17.07 -13.82 0.26
#